data_AF-A0A847LLT9-F1
#
_entry.id   AF-A0A847LLT9-F1
#
_cell.length_a   1.000
_cell.length_b   1.000
_cell.length_c   1.000
_cell.angle_alpha   90.00
_cell.angle_beta   90.00
_cell.angle_gamma   90.00
#
_symmetry.space_group_name_H-M   'P 1'
#
loop_
_entity.id
_entity.type
_entity.pdbx_description
1 polymer ?
#
loop_
_entity_poly.entity_id
_entity_poly.type
_entity_poly.pdbx_seq_one_letter_code
_entity_poly.pdbx_strand_id
1 'polypeptide(L)'
;MNRHGSLPVMIVVVLLLGLPGVAGAGQDTGKFDFYYQKIEKVIPLEPAKKPEGLWENAKALAQKGWNFVRKYSEVAFRRNVAPGEGKKTWYGSDNSTAYEVRRTKVRDEAHLLSLMGVTNGDLSKLTNGQRALLEIYRNAANPTMKSLSDHSLAPRIIVHLSDTTGFNDAQKYPKVEDDFWPMSMGLSITMPSGRYEYSGSDKGAVRTFVHETAHCTNLTLQNYKGYGPDGHHSRNELTKPRSAFQEAWSEYQELLFDPDLANSWKTSYQSVRIEDAKKAGVYESVPFTDSRITGKNLFSIEALDAWVLYRLATEIPDGRAKVEKAFFKQNVPWSSMAHFLKAYAKMYPQHAGALRGILAEVGAGKLSDQDLTALTGVAAAPVAPSTAAAPAAAQAATEPSPASLAPSRSIAAPARKAVAASLETLQKRYEEAYLAYVKAVQRQEPNLARLKQTLLDAKAALEALRR
;
A
#
# COMPACT_ATOMS: atom_id res chain seq x y z
N MET A 1 25.80 67.76 -43.27
CA MET A 1 25.39 68.54 -42.09
C MET A 1 24.13 67.91 -41.51
N ASN A 2 24.13 67.66 -40.19
CA ASN A 2 23.06 67.07 -39.36
C ASN A 2 22.67 65.62 -39.72
N ARG A 3 22.37 64.70 -38.81
CA ARG A 3 22.46 64.46 -37.35
C ARG A 3 22.05 62.98 -37.24
N HIS A 4 22.59 62.24 -36.27
CA HIS A 4 21.97 61.16 -35.49
C HIS A 4 23.06 60.23 -34.96
N GLY A 5 23.56 60.57 -33.77
CA GLY A 5 24.26 59.64 -32.91
C GLY A 5 23.25 58.85 -32.09
N SER A 6 23.49 57.55 -31.98
CA SER A 6 22.83 56.65 -31.03
C SER A 6 23.91 56.14 -30.07
N LEU A 7 23.85 56.63 -28.82
CA LEU A 7 24.51 55.97 -27.69
C LEU A 7 23.76 54.67 -27.36
N PRO A 8 24.45 53.55 -27.08
CA PRO A 8 23.85 52.47 -26.32
C PRO A 8 23.81 52.84 -24.82
N VAL A 9 22.62 52.79 -24.25
CA VAL A 9 22.32 52.89 -22.83
C VAL A 9 22.98 51.73 -22.09
N MET A 10 23.94 52.04 -21.23
CA MET A 10 24.43 51.13 -20.18
C MET A 10 23.31 50.94 -19.16
N ILE A 11 22.68 49.76 -19.15
CA ILE A 11 21.83 49.34 -18.03
C ILE A 11 22.74 48.88 -16.90
N VAL A 12 22.76 49.65 -15.82
CA VAL A 12 23.38 49.32 -14.55
C VAL A 12 22.60 48.15 -13.94
N VAL A 13 23.21 46.96 -13.94
CA VAL A 13 22.77 45.82 -13.13
C VAL A 13 23.12 46.15 -11.69
N VAL A 14 22.10 46.49 -10.89
CA VAL A 14 22.23 46.56 -9.43
C VAL A 14 22.39 45.14 -8.92
N LEU A 15 23.64 44.78 -8.62
CA LEU A 15 24.01 43.65 -7.77
C LEU A 15 23.41 43.89 -6.37
N LEU A 16 22.29 43.24 -6.09
CA LEU A 16 21.80 43.04 -4.73
C LEU A 16 22.78 42.10 -4.04
N LEU A 17 23.70 42.71 -3.28
CA LEU A 17 24.61 42.06 -2.36
C LEU A 17 23.81 41.21 -1.37
N GLY A 18 24.22 39.95 -1.26
CA GLY A 18 23.60 38.94 -0.42
C GLY A 18 23.58 39.33 1.05
N LEU A 19 22.40 39.29 1.63
CA LEU A 19 22.27 38.88 3.02
C LEU A 19 22.67 37.40 3.08
N PRO A 20 23.51 36.96 4.04
CA PRO A 20 23.66 35.55 4.33
C PRO A 20 22.32 35.07 4.88
N GLY A 21 21.43 34.65 3.98
CA GLY A 21 20.33 33.77 4.36
C GLY A 21 20.98 32.57 5.00
N VAL A 22 20.69 32.36 6.29
CA VAL A 22 20.95 31.09 6.96
C VAL A 22 20.28 30.06 6.06
N ALA A 23 21.08 29.38 5.23
CA ALA A 23 20.64 28.19 4.54
C ALA A 23 20.33 27.22 5.67
N GLY A 24 19.07 27.17 6.09
CA GLY A 24 18.61 26.19 7.06
C GLY A 24 19.10 24.85 6.54
N ALA A 25 19.89 24.14 7.36
CA ALA A 25 20.30 22.80 7.03
C ALA A 25 19.02 22.03 6.71
N GLY A 26 18.84 21.66 5.43
CA GLY A 26 17.67 20.89 5.01
C GLY A 26 17.59 19.65 5.88
N GLN A 27 16.42 19.36 6.45
CA GLN A 27 16.22 18.14 7.20
C GLN A 27 16.57 16.96 6.29
N ASP A 28 17.44 16.05 6.75
CA ASP A 28 17.73 14.81 6.03
C ASP A 28 16.46 13.95 6.04
N THR A 29 15.62 14.11 5.02
CA THR A 29 14.43 13.28 4.81
C THR A 29 14.81 11.92 4.21
N GLY A 30 16.07 11.51 4.29
CA GLY A 30 16.55 10.22 3.78
C GLY A 30 16.22 10.00 2.31
N LYS A 31 15.66 8.84 2.01
CA LYS A 31 15.26 8.44 0.64
C LYS A 31 13.88 8.97 0.23
N PHE A 32 13.28 9.92 0.95
CA PHE A 32 11.97 10.47 0.59
C PHE A 32 12.08 11.78 -0.20
N ASP A 33 11.35 11.86 -1.32
CA ASP A 33 11.08 13.08 -2.06
C ASP A 33 9.65 13.55 -1.79
N PHE A 34 9.50 14.61 -1.00
CA PHE A 34 8.19 15.16 -0.66
C PHE A 34 7.68 16.14 -1.71
N TYR A 35 6.41 15.97 -2.07
CA TYR A 35 5.65 16.90 -2.87
C TYR A 35 4.41 17.31 -2.10
N TYR A 36 4.22 18.61 -1.92
CA TYR A 36 2.95 19.13 -1.44
C TYR A 36 2.03 19.35 -2.63
N GLN A 37 0.84 18.77 -2.56
CA GLN A 37 -0.14 18.73 -3.64
C GLN A 37 -1.47 19.27 -3.14
N LYS A 38 -1.88 20.44 -3.61
CA LYS A 38 -3.16 21.05 -3.22
C LYS A 38 -4.21 20.85 -4.31
N ILE A 39 -5.41 20.39 -3.93
CA ILE A 39 -6.55 20.37 -4.86
C ILE A 39 -7.00 21.81 -5.12
N GLU A 40 -7.04 22.20 -6.40
CA GLU A 40 -7.56 23.50 -6.84
C GLU A 40 -9.02 23.39 -7.29
N LYS A 41 -9.40 22.28 -7.94
CA LYS A 41 -10.74 22.10 -8.51
C LYS A 41 -11.08 20.62 -8.76
N VAL A 42 -12.37 20.27 -8.61
CA VAL A 42 -12.94 18.99 -9.09
C VAL A 42 -13.45 19.16 -10.54
N ILE A 43 -13.09 18.23 -11.40
CA ILE A 43 -13.40 18.19 -12.83
C ILE A 43 -14.24 16.94 -13.12
N PRO A 44 -15.54 17.06 -13.44
CA PRO A 44 -16.30 15.93 -13.97
C PRO A 44 -15.78 15.55 -15.36
N LEU A 45 -15.56 14.25 -15.58
CA LEU A 45 -15.07 13.66 -16.83
C LEU A 45 -16.20 13.17 -17.73
N GLU A 46 -17.38 12.90 -17.17
CA GLU A 46 -18.57 12.57 -17.94
C GLU A 46 -19.32 13.84 -18.36
N PRO A 47 -19.87 13.89 -19.59
CA PRO A 47 -20.68 15.02 -20.02
C PRO A 47 -21.97 15.09 -19.22
N ALA A 48 -22.36 16.30 -18.80
CA ALA A 48 -23.59 16.54 -18.02
C ALA A 48 -24.89 16.14 -18.76
N LYS A 49 -24.81 15.90 -20.07
CA LYS A 49 -25.91 15.42 -20.91
C LYS A 49 -25.44 14.23 -21.73
N LYS A 50 -26.34 13.26 -21.94
CA LYS A 50 -26.07 12.15 -22.85
C LYS A 50 -25.82 12.71 -24.27
N PRO A 51 -24.78 12.26 -24.97
CA PRO A 51 -24.56 12.66 -26.35
C PRO A 51 -25.76 12.24 -27.21
N GLU A 52 -26.27 13.18 -28.01
CA GLU A 52 -27.38 12.94 -28.95
C GLU A 52 -26.81 12.84 -30.37
N GLY A 53 -27.14 11.76 -31.08
CA GLY A 53 -26.67 11.52 -32.45
C GLY A 53 -25.34 10.78 -32.57
N LEU A 54 -25.07 10.23 -33.76
CA LEU A 54 -23.91 9.38 -34.03
C LEU A 54 -22.57 10.10 -33.85
N TRP A 55 -22.50 11.39 -34.22
CA TRP A 55 -21.27 12.18 -34.15
C TRP A 55 -20.86 12.52 -32.71
N GLU A 56 -21.82 12.93 -31.87
CA GLU A 56 -21.53 13.21 -30.46
C GLU A 56 -21.21 11.94 -29.67
N ASN A 57 -21.81 10.80 -30.05
CA ASN A 57 -21.42 9.50 -29.53
C ASN A 57 -19.97 9.12 -29.90
N ALA A 58 -19.56 9.36 -31.14
CA ALA A 58 -18.18 9.12 -31.58
C ALA A 58 -17.16 9.99 -30.84
N LYS A 59 -17.46 11.28 -30.64
CA LYS A 59 -16.64 12.19 -29.82
C LYS A 59 -16.53 11.73 -28.37
N ALA A 60 -17.65 11.33 -27.76
CA ALA A 60 -17.65 10.84 -26.38
C ALA A 60 -16.80 9.57 -26.22
N LEU A 61 -16.86 8.64 -27.19
CA LEU A 61 -16.02 7.45 -27.20
C LEU A 61 -14.53 7.80 -27.34
N ALA A 62 -14.18 8.70 -28.26
CA ALA A 62 -12.80 9.16 -28.44
C ALA A 62 -12.27 9.86 -27.18
N GLN A 63 -13.08 10.72 -26.56
CA GLN A 63 -12.73 11.39 -25.30
C GLN A 63 -12.54 10.39 -24.15
N LYS A 64 -13.38 9.36 -24.06
CA LYS A 64 -13.24 8.28 -23.07
C LYS A 64 -11.94 7.51 -23.27
N GLY A 65 -11.59 7.15 -24.51
CA GLY A 65 -10.32 6.52 -24.86
C GLY A 65 -9.11 7.41 -24.49
N TRP A 66 -9.19 8.70 -24.80
CA TRP A 66 -8.15 9.66 -24.45
C TRP A 66 -7.98 9.84 -22.93
N ASN A 67 -9.09 9.96 -22.19
CA ASN A 67 -9.08 10.04 -20.73
C ASN A 67 -8.49 8.78 -20.10
N PHE A 68 -8.78 7.60 -20.66
CA PHE A 68 -8.19 6.33 -20.22
C PHE A 68 -6.67 6.32 -20.39
N VAL A 69 -6.16 6.71 -21.56
CA VAL A 69 -4.71 6.80 -21.82
C VAL A 69 -4.05 7.81 -20.88
N ARG A 70 -4.68 8.96 -20.64
CA ARG A 70 -4.19 9.97 -19.71
C ARG A 70 -4.17 9.49 -18.27
N LYS A 71 -5.26 8.88 -17.77
CA LYS A 71 -5.33 8.26 -16.44
C LYS A 71 -4.22 7.22 -16.28
N TYR A 72 -4.05 6.36 -17.27
CA TYR A 72 -3.01 5.33 -17.26
C TYR A 72 -1.61 5.94 -17.16
N SER A 73 -1.29 6.91 -18.05
CA SER A 73 -0.01 7.61 -18.02
C SER A 73 0.22 8.37 -16.71
N GLU A 74 -0.84 8.90 -16.11
CA GLU A 74 -0.73 9.68 -14.89
C GLU A 74 -0.47 8.79 -13.67
N VAL A 75 -1.27 7.75 -13.47
CA VAL A 75 -1.10 6.77 -12.39
C VAL A 75 0.22 6.01 -12.53
N ALA A 76 0.51 5.44 -13.71
CA ALA A 76 1.65 4.56 -13.88
C ALA A 76 3.01 5.28 -13.97
N PHE A 77 3.03 6.59 -14.24
CA PHE A 77 4.29 7.31 -14.46
C PHE A 77 4.37 8.64 -13.72
N ARG A 78 3.38 9.53 -13.88
CA ARG A 78 3.47 10.85 -13.25
C ARG A 78 3.37 10.75 -11.73
N ARG A 79 2.50 9.93 -11.14
CA ARG A 79 2.46 9.78 -9.67
C ARG A 79 3.69 9.07 -9.11
N ASN A 80 4.12 8.01 -9.80
CA ASN A 80 5.03 7.02 -9.23
C ASN A 80 6.51 7.20 -9.60
N VAL A 81 6.83 7.95 -10.65
CA VAL A 81 8.19 8.01 -11.22
C VAL A 81 8.65 9.44 -11.49
N ALA A 82 7.80 10.25 -12.09
CA ALA A 82 8.12 11.62 -12.50
C ALA A 82 7.00 12.59 -12.09
N PRO A 83 6.86 12.88 -10.79
CA PRO A 83 5.82 13.76 -10.24
C PRO A 83 5.79 15.12 -10.94
N GLY A 84 6.95 15.73 -11.12
CA GLY A 84 7.09 17.07 -11.68
C GLY A 84 6.34 18.13 -10.86
N GLU A 85 6.56 19.39 -11.18
CA GLU A 85 5.93 20.51 -10.48
C GLU A 85 4.89 21.23 -11.35
N GLY A 86 4.11 22.09 -10.72
CA GLY A 86 3.09 22.93 -11.34
C GLY A 86 1.70 22.28 -11.38
N LYS A 87 0.88 22.77 -12.30
CA LYS A 87 -0.50 22.35 -12.50
C LYS A 87 -0.57 20.95 -13.12
N LYS A 88 -1.29 20.02 -12.46
CA LYS A 88 -1.48 18.63 -12.90
C LYS A 88 -2.95 18.25 -12.84
N THR A 89 -3.28 17.14 -13.49
CA THR A 89 -4.58 16.49 -13.38
C THR A 89 -4.39 15.17 -12.64
N TRP A 90 -5.12 14.96 -11.56
CA TRP A 90 -5.20 13.71 -10.82
C TRP A 90 -6.49 13.00 -11.25
N TYR A 91 -6.38 11.83 -11.86
CA TYR A 91 -7.57 11.06 -12.26
C TYR A 91 -8.09 10.20 -11.11
N GLY A 92 -9.39 10.31 -10.82
CA GLY A 92 -10.08 9.50 -9.83
C GLY A 92 -10.21 8.03 -10.22
N SER A 93 -10.54 7.20 -9.25
CA SER A 93 -10.70 5.75 -9.38
C SER A 93 -11.90 5.37 -10.26
N ASP A 94 -13.00 6.13 -10.18
CA ASP A 94 -14.30 5.85 -10.79
C ASP A 94 -14.42 6.16 -12.30
N ASN A 95 -13.38 6.74 -12.91
CA ASN A 95 -13.35 7.24 -14.30
C ASN A 95 -14.33 8.37 -14.61
N SER A 96 -15.07 8.86 -13.62
CA SER A 96 -16.06 9.93 -13.74
C SER A 96 -15.54 11.26 -13.20
N THR A 97 -14.54 11.21 -12.32
CA THR A 97 -13.97 12.40 -11.66
C THR A 97 -12.47 12.53 -11.92
N ALA A 98 -12.02 13.77 -12.09
CA ALA A 98 -10.61 14.16 -12.02
C ALA A 98 -10.46 15.42 -11.16
N TYR A 99 -9.23 15.72 -10.77
CA TYR A 99 -8.91 16.87 -9.94
C TYR A 99 -7.80 17.67 -10.59
N GLU A 100 -7.98 18.97 -10.63
CA GLU A 100 -6.90 19.90 -10.88
C GLU A 100 -6.11 20.07 -9.59
N VAL A 101 -4.81 19.79 -9.63
CA VAL A 101 -3.94 19.89 -8.46
C VAL A 101 -2.72 20.75 -8.78
N ARG A 102 -2.27 21.54 -7.81
CA ARG A 102 -0.98 22.21 -7.85
C ARG A 102 0.02 21.42 -7.02
N ARG A 103 1.08 20.95 -7.67
CA ARG A 103 2.12 20.14 -7.05
C ARG A 103 3.44 20.90 -7.00
N THR A 104 4.07 20.95 -5.83
CA THR A 104 5.34 21.63 -5.60
C THR A 104 6.27 20.72 -4.81
N LYS A 105 7.55 20.62 -5.20
CA LYS A 105 8.53 19.83 -4.46
C LYS A 105 8.89 20.56 -3.17
N VAL A 106 8.79 19.87 -2.04
CA VAL A 106 9.17 20.42 -0.73
C VAL A 106 10.70 20.45 -0.64
N ARG A 107 11.23 21.55 -0.11
CA ARG A 107 12.68 21.77 0.01
C ARG A 107 13.16 21.56 1.43
N ASP A 108 12.41 22.14 2.36
CA ASP A 108 12.62 22.11 3.79
C ASP A 108 11.26 22.34 4.49
N GLU A 109 11.24 22.23 5.81
CA GLU A 109 10.02 22.42 6.61
C GLU A 109 9.44 23.83 6.45
N ALA A 110 10.27 24.87 6.41
CA ALA A 110 9.81 26.25 6.23
C ALA A 110 9.10 26.43 4.88
N HIS A 111 9.62 25.81 3.82
CA HIS A 111 8.97 25.76 2.52
C HIS A 111 7.62 25.04 2.60
N LEU A 112 7.53 23.88 3.26
CA LEU A 112 6.26 23.17 3.45
C LEU A 112 5.22 24.02 4.18
N LEU A 113 5.61 24.65 5.29
CA LEU A 113 4.75 25.55 6.07
C LEU A 113 4.26 26.72 5.22
N SER A 114 5.13 27.32 4.40
CA SER A 114 4.73 28.39 3.48
C SER A 114 3.71 27.92 2.44
N LEU A 115 3.83 26.69 1.93
CA LEU A 115 2.89 26.10 0.98
C LEU A 115 1.53 25.80 1.63
N MET A 116 1.51 25.48 2.93
CA MET A 116 0.30 25.33 3.74
C MET A 116 -0.35 26.67 4.12
N GLY A 117 0.30 27.80 3.83
CA GLY A 117 -0.20 29.14 4.13
C GLY A 117 0.19 29.69 5.50
N VAL A 118 1.15 29.06 6.19
CA VAL A 118 1.67 29.57 7.46
C VAL A 118 2.55 30.79 7.21
N THR A 119 2.28 31.86 7.94
CA THR A 119 3.08 33.09 7.96
C THR A 119 3.65 33.29 9.36
N ASN A 120 4.88 33.79 9.46
CA ASN A 120 5.57 34.06 10.74
C ASN A 120 5.65 32.86 11.70
N GLY A 121 5.57 31.63 11.19
CA GLY A 121 5.64 30.40 12.00
C GLY A 121 4.41 30.09 12.85
N ASP A 122 3.27 30.77 12.64
CA ASP A 122 2.04 30.52 13.41
C ASP A 122 1.35 29.21 12.99
N LEU A 123 1.71 28.11 13.66
CA LEU A 123 1.14 26.78 13.42
C LEU A 123 -0.33 26.67 13.84
N SER A 124 -0.88 27.64 14.58
CA SER A 124 -2.30 27.61 15.00
C SER A 124 -3.27 27.76 13.82
N LYS A 125 -2.77 28.22 12.66
CA LYS A 125 -3.54 28.38 11.43
C LYS A 125 -3.69 27.10 10.62
N LEU A 126 -2.92 26.06 10.94
CA LEU A 126 -3.01 24.78 10.25
C LEU A 126 -4.27 24.03 10.67
N THR A 127 -4.96 23.43 9.69
CA THR A 127 -6.02 22.46 9.99
C THR A 127 -5.44 21.23 10.67
N ASN A 128 -6.29 20.35 11.23
CA ASN A 128 -5.80 19.11 11.82
C ASN A 128 -5.14 18.22 10.75
N GLY A 129 -5.73 18.15 9.56
CA GLY A 129 -5.17 17.41 8.44
C GLY A 129 -3.82 17.96 7.99
N GLN A 130 -3.66 19.29 7.91
CA GLN A 130 -2.37 19.89 7.54
C GLN A 130 -1.28 19.65 8.60
N ARG A 131 -1.65 19.71 9.89
CA ARG A 131 -0.73 19.33 10.99
C ARG A 131 -0.28 17.88 10.88
N ALA A 132 -1.18 16.96 10.56
CA ALA A 132 -0.85 15.56 10.31
C ALA A 132 0.14 15.39 9.13
N LEU A 133 -0.05 16.12 8.02
CA LEU A 133 0.90 16.10 6.89
C LEU A 133 2.28 16.65 7.25
N LEU A 134 2.33 17.68 8.10
CA LEU A 134 3.58 18.23 8.63
C LEU A 134 4.31 17.20 9.52
N GLU A 135 3.58 16.50 10.38
CA GLU A 135 4.16 15.47 11.24
C GLU A 135 4.67 14.26 10.45
N ILE A 136 4.02 13.90 9.34
CA ILE A 136 4.55 12.92 8.38
C ILE A 136 5.91 13.36 7.82
N TYR A 137 6.03 14.62 7.38
CA TYR A 137 7.29 15.17 6.87
C TYR A 137 8.38 15.12 7.94
N ARG A 138 8.08 15.59 9.15
CA ARG A 138 9.02 15.58 10.28
C ARG A 138 9.49 14.18 10.65
N ASN A 139 8.58 13.20 10.64
CA ASN A 139 8.89 11.82 10.99
C ASN A 139 9.61 11.04 9.88
N ALA A 140 9.76 11.60 8.67
CA ALA A 140 10.53 10.95 7.60
C ALA A 140 12.01 10.71 7.97
N ALA A 141 12.56 11.57 8.84
CA ALA A 141 13.93 11.45 9.36
C ALA A 141 14.05 10.47 10.54
N ASN A 142 12.94 9.92 11.04
CA ASN A 142 12.95 8.97 12.15
C ASN A 142 13.80 7.73 11.78
N PRO A 143 14.64 7.20 12.68
CA PRO A 143 15.48 6.03 12.40
C PRO A 143 14.72 4.82 11.84
N THR A 144 13.50 4.56 12.30
CA THR A 144 12.64 3.48 11.78
C THR A 144 12.29 3.73 10.31
N MET A 145 11.90 4.96 9.98
CA MET A 145 11.56 5.35 8.61
C MET A 145 12.78 5.30 7.69
N LYS A 146 13.94 5.76 8.18
CA LYS A 146 15.20 5.66 7.45
C LYS A 146 15.53 4.20 7.15
N SER A 147 15.49 3.34 8.16
CA SER A 147 15.76 1.89 8.01
C SER A 147 14.83 1.23 7.00
N LEU A 148 13.52 1.51 7.04
CA LEU A 148 12.58 0.98 6.05
C LEU A 148 12.87 1.51 4.65
N SER A 149 13.07 2.83 4.53
CA SER A 149 13.35 3.48 3.25
C SER A 149 14.64 2.95 2.61
N ASP A 150 15.64 2.56 3.42
CA ASP A 150 16.89 2.00 2.93
C ASP A 150 16.70 0.69 2.17
N HIS A 151 15.66 -0.07 2.52
CA HIS A 151 15.22 -1.29 1.84
C HIS A 151 14.18 -1.07 0.75
N SER A 152 13.85 0.18 0.42
CA SER A 152 12.90 0.49 -0.65
C SER A 152 13.36 -0.08 -1.99
N LEU A 153 12.37 -0.49 -2.79
CA LEU A 153 12.59 -0.91 -4.17
C LEU A 153 12.98 0.27 -5.08
N ALA A 154 12.63 1.49 -4.68
CA ALA A 154 12.97 2.71 -5.38
C ALA A 154 14.27 3.31 -4.82
N PRO A 155 15.09 3.98 -5.65
CA PRO A 155 16.21 4.77 -5.13
C PRO A 155 15.73 5.91 -4.23
N ARG A 156 14.53 6.45 -4.52
CA ARG A 156 13.81 7.43 -3.69
C ARG A 156 12.31 7.14 -3.72
N ILE A 157 11.64 7.26 -2.58
CA ILE A 157 10.19 7.14 -2.44
C ILE A 157 9.58 8.52 -2.62
N ILE A 158 8.66 8.68 -3.55
CA ILE A 158 7.92 9.94 -3.73
C ILE A 158 6.75 9.99 -2.75
N VAL A 159 6.64 11.05 -1.96
CA VAL A 159 5.52 11.21 -1.02
C VAL A 159 4.67 12.42 -1.43
N HIS A 160 3.42 12.16 -1.81
CA HIS A 160 2.43 13.20 -2.11
C HIS A 160 1.65 13.55 -0.84
N LEU A 161 2.03 14.66 -0.19
CA LEU A 161 1.26 15.29 0.87
C LEU A 161 0.08 16.04 0.21
N SER A 162 -1.05 15.37 0.09
CA SER A 162 -2.21 15.85 -0.65
C SER A 162 -3.13 16.66 0.26
N ASP A 163 -3.11 17.98 0.11
CA ASP A 163 -4.02 18.86 0.84
C ASP A 163 -5.39 18.91 0.15
N THR A 164 -6.37 18.28 0.81
CA THR A 164 -7.77 18.23 0.42
C THR A 164 -8.63 19.27 1.15
N THR A 165 -8.02 20.19 1.92
CA THR A 165 -8.72 21.25 2.63
C THR A 165 -9.65 22.03 1.68
N GLY A 166 -10.91 22.18 2.08
CA GLY A 166 -11.97 22.79 1.25
C GLY A 166 -12.76 21.79 0.41
N PHE A 167 -12.37 20.52 0.39
CA PHE A 167 -13.02 19.43 -0.32
C PHE A 167 -13.50 18.28 0.58
N ASN A 168 -13.63 18.54 1.89
CA ASN A 168 -13.98 17.54 2.90
C ASN A 168 -15.50 17.28 3.03
N ASP A 169 -16.34 18.06 2.34
CA ASP A 169 -17.79 17.84 2.31
C ASP A 169 -18.11 16.63 1.43
N ALA A 170 -18.41 15.48 2.06
CA ALA A 170 -18.72 14.24 1.37
C ALA A 170 -20.05 14.29 0.58
N GLN A 171 -20.98 15.20 0.88
CA GLN A 171 -22.17 15.37 0.07
C GLN A 171 -21.85 16.07 -1.25
N LYS A 172 -20.96 17.07 -1.19
CA LYS A 172 -20.55 17.84 -2.36
C LYS A 172 -19.45 17.17 -3.18
N TYR A 173 -18.55 16.46 -2.52
CA TYR A 173 -17.37 15.81 -3.11
C TYR A 173 -17.24 14.35 -2.62
N PRO A 174 -18.22 13.48 -2.95
CA PRO A 174 -18.34 12.13 -2.37
C PRO A 174 -17.18 11.19 -2.69
N LYS A 175 -16.29 11.57 -3.61
CA LYS A 175 -15.18 10.73 -4.09
C LYS A 175 -13.80 11.16 -3.62
N VAL A 176 -13.68 12.32 -2.94
CA VAL A 176 -12.37 12.84 -2.54
C VAL A 176 -11.68 11.93 -1.52
N GLU A 177 -12.40 11.38 -0.55
CA GLU A 177 -11.82 10.48 0.44
C GLU A 177 -11.31 9.19 -0.22
N ASP A 178 -12.09 8.60 -1.13
CA ASP A 178 -11.71 7.38 -1.87
C ASP A 178 -10.51 7.64 -2.80
N ASP A 179 -10.54 8.73 -3.57
CA ASP A 179 -9.55 8.99 -4.65
C ASP A 179 -8.20 9.50 -4.15
N PHE A 180 -8.14 9.95 -2.90
CA PHE A 180 -6.91 10.36 -2.22
C PHE A 180 -6.61 9.49 -1.00
N TRP A 181 -7.26 8.33 -0.84
CA TRP A 181 -7.05 7.40 0.27
C TRP A 181 -5.54 7.15 0.51
N PRO A 182 -5.08 7.10 1.78
CA PRO A 182 -3.68 6.80 2.06
C PRO A 182 -3.27 5.50 1.40
N MET A 183 -2.28 5.53 0.53
CA MET A 183 -1.87 4.33 -0.20
C MET A 183 -0.45 4.42 -0.75
N SER A 184 0.21 3.28 -0.77
CA SER A 184 1.46 3.03 -1.46
C SER A 184 1.22 2.43 -2.84
N MET A 185 1.94 2.95 -3.82
CA MET A 185 2.03 2.40 -5.19
C MET A 185 3.38 1.70 -5.40
N GLY A 186 4.05 1.33 -4.32
CA GLY A 186 5.40 0.73 -4.31
C GLY A 186 6.54 1.75 -4.47
N LEU A 187 6.41 2.71 -5.39
CA LEU A 187 7.42 3.76 -5.62
C LEU A 187 7.02 5.13 -5.06
N SER A 188 5.75 5.28 -4.71
CA SER A 188 5.22 6.52 -4.15
C SER A 188 4.14 6.24 -3.12
N ILE A 189 3.94 7.20 -2.22
CA ILE A 189 2.93 7.18 -1.18
C ILE A 189 2.05 8.41 -1.35
N THR A 190 0.74 8.25 -1.18
CA THR A 190 -0.21 9.36 -1.09
C THR A 190 -0.69 9.48 0.34
N MET A 191 -0.64 10.69 0.90
CA MET A 191 -1.14 11.00 2.25
C MET A 191 -2.11 12.19 2.16
N PRO A 192 -3.42 12.00 2.33
CA PRO A 192 -4.42 13.07 2.26
C PRO A 192 -4.60 13.81 3.59
N SER A 193 -4.76 15.14 3.58
CA SER A 193 -5.09 15.89 4.81
C SER A 193 -6.49 15.55 5.33
N GLY A 194 -7.49 15.38 4.45
CA GLY A 194 -8.89 15.16 4.84
C GLY A 194 -9.13 13.93 5.69
N ARG A 195 -8.35 12.85 5.49
CA ARG A 195 -8.42 11.62 6.30
C ARG A 195 -8.04 11.86 7.78
N TYR A 196 -7.28 12.92 8.03
CA TYR A 196 -6.71 13.26 9.34
C TYR A 196 -7.31 14.56 9.89
N GLU A 197 -8.49 14.99 9.41
CA GLU A 197 -9.16 16.21 9.86
C GLU A 197 -9.91 16.01 11.19
N TYR A 198 -9.20 15.57 12.23
CA TYR A 198 -9.70 15.41 13.60
C TYR A 198 -8.59 15.67 14.62
N SER A 199 -8.94 16.01 15.87
CA SER A 199 -7.95 16.33 16.90
C SER A 199 -7.09 15.12 17.27
N GLY A 200 -5.77 15.30 17.35
CA GLY A 200 -4.82 14.23 17.70
C GLY A 200 -4.57 13.19 16.59
N SER A 201 -4.86 13.55 15.33
CA SER A 201 -4.69 12.67 14.17
C SER A 201 -3.24 12.48 13.73
N ASP A 202 -2.31 13.27 14.27
CA ASP A 202 -0.87 13.24 13.98
C ASP A 202 -0.24 11.87 14.23
N LYS A 203 -0.47 11.28 15.41
CA LYS A 203 0.03 9.93 15.72
C LYS A 203 -0.52 8.89 14.74
N GLY A 204 -1.81 8.99 14.41
CA GLY A 204 -2.46 8.12 13.42
C GLY A 204 -1.88 8.27 12.03
N ALA A 205 -1.61 9.50 11.59
CA ALA A 205 -1.07 9.80 10.27
C ALA A 205 0.37 9.30 10.10
N VAL A 206 1.21 9.48 11.12
CA VAL A 206 2.58 8.95 11.11
C VAL A 206 2.57 7.43 11.07
N ARG A 207 1.64 6.77 11.77
CA ARG A 207 1.48 5.32 11.69
C ARG A 207 1.07 4.84 10.30
N THR A 208 0.07 5.47 9.70
CA THR A 208 -0.27 5.16 8.30
C THR A 208 0.93 5.40 7.39
N PHE A 209 1.74 6.43 7.62
CA PHE A 209 2.94 6.64 6.82
C PHE A 209 3.99 5.54 6.97
N VAL A 210 4.19 4.99 8.18
CA VAL A 210 5.02 3.80 8.42
C VAL A 210 4.49 2.61 7.62
N HIS A 211 3.17 2.38 7.68
CA HIS A 211 2.49 1.32 6.93
C HIS A 211 2.74 1.43 5.42
N GLU A 212 2.47 2.60 4.84
CA GLU A 212 2.65 2.80 3.40
C GLU A 212 4.12 2.74 2.96
N THR A 213 5.04 3.12 3.85
CA THR A 213 6.48 2.96 3.60
C THR A 213 6.89 1.50 3.59
N ALA A 214 6.33 0.67 4.47
CA ALA A 214 6.59 -0.76 4.49
C ALA A 214 6.14 -1.43 3.18
N HIS A 215 5.00 -1.02 2.61
CA HIS A 215 4.58 -1.44 1.26
C HIS A 215 5.61 -1.11 0.18
N CYS A 216 6.35 0.01 0.29
CA CYS A 216 7.43 0.35 -0.65
C CYS A 216 8.65 -0.58 -0.60
N THR A 217 8.70 -1.47 0.38
CA THR A 217 9.77 -2.47 0.54
C THR A 217 9.32 -3.87 0.12
N ASN A 218 8.04 -4.10 -0.12
CA ASN A 218 7.47 -5.43 -0.37
C ASN A 218 7.31 -5.69 -1.88
N LEU A 219 7.89 -6.78 -2.37
CA LEU A 219 7.77 -7.21 -3.77
C LEU A 219 6.58 -8.10 -4.04
N THR A 220 5.92 -8.59 -2.98
CA THR A 220 4.78 -9.51 -3.09
C THR A 220 3.72 -8.90 -3.99
N LEU A 221 3.36 -9.61 -5.04
CA LEU A 221 2.21 -9.26 -5.87
C LEU A 221 0.97 -9.81 -5.20
N GLN A 222 0.00 -8.93 -4.96
CA GLN A 222 -1.32 -9.31 -4.51
C GLN A 222 -1.91 -10.41 -5.39
N ASN A 223 -2.66 -11.31 -4.76
CA ASN A 223 -3.46 -12.26 -5.52
C ASN A 223 -4.45 -11.50 -6.43
N TYR A 224 -4.78 -12.06 -7.60
CA TYR A 224 -5.89 -11.54 -8.39
C TYR A 224 -7.18 -11.57 -7.58
N LYS A 225 -7.90 -10.44 -7.48
CA LYS A 225 -9.00 -10.24 -6.53
C LYS A 225 -8.55 -10.68 -5.13
N GLY A 226 -7.53 -9.98 -4.65
CA GLY A 226 -6.79 -10.33 -3.45
C GLY A 226 -7.64 -10.23 -2.19
N TYR A 227 -8.62 -9.34 -2.23
CA TYR A 227 -9.64 -9.12 -1.23
C TYR A 227 -10.99 -9.66 -1.70
N GLY A 228 -12.03 -9.47 -0.91
CA GLY A 228 -13.37 -9.88 -1.30
C GLY A 228 -13.98 -9.04 -2.44
N PRO A 229 -15.24 -9.32 -2.83
CA PRO A 229 -15.89 -8.72 -3.99
C PRO A 229 -15.89 -7.18 -4.09
N ASP A 230 -15.88 -6.44 -2.97
CA ASP A 230 -15.81 -4.97 -3.00
C ASP A 230 -14.41 -4.41 -3.28
N GLY A 231 -13.37 -5.22 -3.11
CA GLY A 231 -11.99 -4.83 -3.31
C GLY A 231 -11.39 -3.98 -2.18
N HIS A 232 -12.11 -3.83 -1.06
CA HIS A 232 -11.59 -3.26 0.18
C HIS A 232 -11.07 -4.39 1.07
N HIS A 233 -10.31 -4.02 2.11
CA HIS A 233 -9.87 -4.96 3.12
C HIS A 233 -10.00 -4.39 4.52
N SER A 234 -10.21 -5.28 5.49
CA SER A 234 -10.07 -5.00 6.91
C SER A 234 -9.00 -5.90 7.51
N ARG A 235 -8.30 -5.41 8.53
CA ARG A 235 -7.25 -6.16 9.25
C ARG A 235 -7.69 -7.57 9.67
N ASN A 236 -8.95 -7.72 10.04
CA ASN A 236 -9.54 -8.98 10.49
C ASN A 236 -10.41 -9.66 9.42
N GLU A 237 -10.26 -9.30 8.15
CA GLU A 237 -10.96 -9.93 7.04
C GLU A 237 -10.28 -11.21 6.58
N LEU A 238 -11.08 -12.19 6.20
CA LEU A 238 -10.61 -13.39 5.52
C LEU A 238 -10.35 -13.08 4.03
N THR A 239 -9.10 -12.82 3.68
CA THR A 239 -8.67 -12.48 2.32
C THR A 239 -7.91 -13.64 1.65
N LYS A 240 -7.05 -13.35 0.67
CA LYS A 240 -6.15 -14.36 0.08
C LYS A 240 -4.75 -14.29 0.71
N PRO A 241 -4.02 -15.42 0.79
CA PRO A 241 -2.79 -15.49 1.56
C PRO A 241 -1.68 -14.49 1.18
N ARG A 242 -1.55 -14.09 -0.10
CA ARG A 242 -0.52 -13.10 -0.47
C ARG A 242 -0.95 -11.68 -0.14
N SER A 243 -2.24 -11.36 -0.26
CA SER A 243 -2.78 -10.08 0.16
C SER A 243 -2.64 -9.94 1.68
N ALA A 244 -3.06 -10.97 2.42
CA ALA A 244 -2.90 -11.05 3.87
C ALA A 244 -1.45 -10.82 4.30
N PHE A 245 -0.51 -11.54 3.68
CA PHE A 245 0.92 -11.41 3.97
C PHE A 245 1.48 -10.02 3.62
N GLN A 246 1.00 -9.41 2.53
CA GLN A 246 1.46 -8.08 2.13
C GLN A 246 1.06 -7.02 3.16
N GLU A 247 -0.22 -6.96 3.52
CA GLU A 247 -0.69 -6.02 4.55
C GLU A 247 -0.08 -6.34 5.91
N ALA A 248 0.08 -7.62 6.23
CA ALA A 248 0.68 -8.05 7.47
C ALA A 248 2.12 -7.57 7.66
N TRP A 249 2.91 -7.51 6.59
CA TRP A 249 4.24 -6.91 6.65
C TRP A 249 4.18 -5.44 7.05
N SER A 250 3.24 -4.68 6.48
CA SER A 250 3.09 -3.26 6.75
C SER A 250 2.55 -2.99 8.14
N GLU A 251 1.57 -3.76 8.56
CA GLU A 251 1.00 -3.71 9.90
C GLU A 251 1.98 -4.14 11.00
N TYR A 252 2.82 -5.14 10.72
CA TYR A 252 3.93 -5.51 11.60
C TYR A 252 4.85 -4.31 11.89
N GLN A 253 5.14 -3.49 10.88
CA GLN A 253 5.95 -2.28 11.06
C GLN A 253 5.21 -1.21 11.88
N GLU A 254 3.89 -1.07 11.72
CA GLU A 254 3.07 -0.23 12.61
C GLU A 254 3.17 -0.68 14.07
N LEU A 255 3.05 -1.99 14.33
CA LEU A 255 3.09 -2.54 15.69
C LEU A 255 4.44 -2.31 16.38
N LEU A 256 5.54 -2.41 15.62
CA LEU A 256 6.86 -2.07 16.14
C LEU A 256 7.06 -0.57 16.37
N PHE A 257 6.39 0.27 15.58
CA PHE A 257 6.48 1.72 15.69
C PHE A 257 5.64 2.27 16.85
N ASP A 258 4.45 1.73 17.07
CA ASP A 258 3.53 2.13 18.14
C ASP A 258 3.16 0.93 19.02
N PRO A 259 3.95 0.61 20.06
CA PRO A 259 3.68 -0.54 20.93
C PRO A 259 2.32 -0.50 21.64
N ASP A 260 1.73 0.68 21.84
CA ASP A 260 0.38 0.81 22.42
C ASP A 260 -0.68 0.13 21.54
N LEU A 261 -0.44 0.09 20.22
CA LEU A 261 -1.28 -0.57 19.25
C LEU A 261 -1.28 -2.10 19.44
N ALA A 262 -0.17 -2.69 19.87
CA ALA A 262 -0.04 -4.14 20.01
C ALA A 262 -1.10 -4.74 20.96
N ASN A 263 -1.48 -3.99 22.00
CA ASN A 263 -2.52 -4.42 22.93
C ASN A 263 -3.92 -4.46 22.29
N SER A 264 -4.28 -3.46 21.48
CA SER A 264 -5.57 -3.45 20.78
C SER A 264 -5.61 -4.47 19.63
N TRP A 265 -4.45 -4.91 19.15
CA TRP A 265 -4.34 -5.91 18.10
C TRP A 265 -4.63 -7.33 18.56
N LYS A 266 -4.25 -7.66 19.80
CA LYS A 266 -4.57 -8.95 20.43
C LYS A 266 -6.08 -9.25 20.42
N THR A 267 -6.92 -8.22 20.51
CA THR A 267 -8.38 -8.36 20.46
C THR A 267 -8.95 -8.28 19.04
N SER A 268 -8.24 -7.62 18.11
CA SER A 268 -8.74 -7.33 16.76
C SER A 268 -8.97 -8.58 15.89
N TYR A 269 -8.18 -9.64 16.06
CA TYR A 269 -8.36 -10.89 15.31
C TYR A 269 -9.35 -11.89 15.94
N GLN A 270 -9.92 -11.56 17.11
CA GLN A 270 -10.87 -12.45 17.81
C GLN A 270 -12.23 -12.56 17.08
N SER A 271 -12.53 -11.61 16.20
CA SER A 271 -13.63 -11.70 15.24
C SER A 271 -13.06 -11.61 13.83
N VAL A 272 -13.53 -12.49 12.94
CA VAL A 272 -13.13 -12.52 11.54
C VAL A 272 -14.29 -12.02 10.68
N ARG A 273 -14.00 -11.09 9.77
CA ARG A 273 -14.96 -10.62 8.78
C ARG A 273 -14.89 -11.49 7.54
N ILE A 274 -16.04 -11.97 7.07
CA ILE A 274 -16.17 -12.75 5.85
C ILE A 274 -17.14 -12.00 4.94
N GLU A 275 -16.66 -11.55 3.79
CA GLU A 275 -17.51 -10.89 2.80
C GLU A 275 -18.41 -11.91 2.06
N ASP A 276 -19.67 -11.53 1.83
CA ASP A 276 -20.60 -12.31 1.01
C ASP A 276 -20.08 -12.40 -0.42
N ALA A 277 -19.77 -13.62 -0.87
CA ALA A 277 -19.25 -13.89 -2.20
C ALA A 277 -20.15 -13.43 -3.36
N LYS A 278 -21.43 -13.12 -3.10
CA LYS A 278 -22.42 -12.66 -4.08
C LYS A 278 -22.77 -11.18 -3.96
N LYS A 279 -22.39 -10.51 -2.88
CA LYS A 279 -22.79 -9.12 -2.60
C LYS A 279 -21.62 -8.32 -2.04
N ALA A 280 -21.02 -7.50 -2.91
CA ALA A 280 -19.95 -6.58 -2.54
C ALA A 280 -20.33 -5.68 -1.36
N GLY A 281 -19.45 -5.58 -0.36
CA GLY A 281 -19.57 -4.71 0.81
C GLY A 281 -20.46 -5.26 1.93
N VAL A 282 -21.00 -6.48 1.78
CA VAL A 282 -21.81 -7.14 2.80
C VAL A 282 -20.94 -8.14 3.56
N TYR A 283 -20.78 -7.93 4.86
CA TYR A 283 -19.90 -8.74 5.70
C TYR A 283 -20.67 -9.47 6.79
N GLU A 284 -20.26 -10.72 7.06
CA GLU A 284 -20.58 -11.45 8.28
C GLU A 284 -19.36 -11.41 9.21
N SER A 285 -19.56 -11.01 10.46
CA SER A 285 -18.53 -11.09 11.50
C SER A 285 -18.74 -12.35 12.32
N VAL A 286 -17.76 -13.24 12.30
CA VAL A 286 -17.80 -14.54 12.98
C VAL A 286 -16.76 -14.55 14.09
N PRO A 287 -16.97 -15.29 15.20
CA PRO A 287 -15.90 -15.48 16.18
C PRO A 287 -14.75 -16.25 15.56
N PHE A 288 -13.52 -16.00 16.01
CA PHE A 288 -12.33 -16.71 15.54
C PHE A 288 -12.46 -18.24 15.69
N THR A 289 -13.22 -18.71 16.68
CA THR A 289 -13.48 -20.13 16.93
C THR A 289 -14.44 -20.77 15.92
N ASP A 290 -15.12 -20.00 15.07
CA ASP A 290 -16.05 -20.50 14.04
C ASP A 290 -15.39 -21.59 13.17
N SER A 291 -16.17 -22.61 12.80
CA SER A 291 -15.69 -23.79 12.07
C SER A 291 -15.26 -23.49 10.63
N ARG A 292 -15.72 -22.37 10.06
CA ARG A 292 -15.27 -21.87 8.75
C ARG A 292 -13.85 -21.31 8.79
N ILE A 293 -13.38 -20.91 9.96
CA ILE A 293 -11.99 -20.52 10.19
C ILE A 293 -11.20 -21.79 10.51
N THR A 294 -10.38 -22.21 9.57
CA THR A 294 -9.60 -23.46 9.62
C THR A 294 -8.12 -23.14 9.71
N GLY A 295 -7.30 -24.05 10.22
CA GLY A 295 -5.83 -23.87 10.25
C GLY A 295 -5.25 -23.45 8.89
N LYS A 296 -5.83 -23.93 7.80
CA LYS A 296 -5.43 -23.62 6.42
C LYS A 296 -5.66 -22.16 6.02
N ASN A 297 -6.66 -21.48 6.57
CA ASN A 297 -7.01 -20.11 6.19
C ASN A 297 -6.70 -19.07 7.28
N LEU A 298 -6.02 -19.46 8.36
CA LEU A 298 -5.51 -18.52 9.36
C LEU A 298 -4.57 -17.48 8.75
N PHE A 299 -3.67 -17.94 7.87
CA PHE A 299 -2.71 -17.07 7.17
C PHE A 299 -3.30 -16.43 5.90
N SER A 300 -4.61 -16.18 5.95
CA SER A 300 -5.36 -15.33 5.03
C SER A 300 -5.96 -14.12 5.78
N ILE A 301 -5.53 -13.87 7.02
CA ILE A 301 -6.01 -12.77 7.85
C ILE A 301 -4.80 -11.91 8.23
N GLU A 302 -4.81 -10.66 7.76
CA GLU A 302 -3.71 -9.69 7.88
C GLU A 302 -3.26 -9.52 9.34
N ALA A 303 -4.23 -9.38 10.24
CA ALA A 303 -3.98 -9.18 11.66
C ALA A 303 -3.23 -10.35 12.31
N LEU A 304 -3.53 -11.59 11.91
CA LEU A 304 -2.87 -12.78 12.45
C LEU A 304 -1.44 -12.90 11.95
N ASP A 305 -1.24 -12.71 10.64
CA ASP A 305 0.08 -12.76 10.04
C ASP A 305 1.00 -11.71 10.67
N ALA A 306 0.54 -10.47 10.80
CA ALA A 306 1.28 -9.38 11.43
C ALA A 306 1.57 -9.67 12.92
N TRP A 307 0.61 -10.25 13.64
CA TRP A 307 0.81 -10.63 15.03
C TRP A 307 1.88 -11.71 15.20
N VAL A 308 1.92 -12.71 14.31
CA VAL A 308 3.01 -13.70 14.30
C VAL A 308 4.36 -13.02 14.03
N LEU A 309 4.46 -12.13 13.04
CA LEU A 309 5.69 -11.39 12.75
C LEU A 309 6.14 -10.54 13.95
N TYR A 310 5.20 -9.87 14.60
CA TYR A 310 5.46 -9.05 15.79
C TYR A 310 5.97 -9.88 16.97
N ARG A 311 5.34 -11.02 17.27
CA ARG A 311 5.79 -11.94 18.32
C ARG A 311 7.18 -12.52 18.02
N LEU A 312 7.44 -12.92 16.77
CA LEU A 312 8.78 -13.34 16.36
C LEU A 312 9.82 -12.23 16.56
N ALA A 313 9.43 -10.98 16.33
CA ALA A 313 10.33 -9.85 16.48
C ALA A 313 10.64 -9.47 17.93
N THR A 314 9.70 -9.72 18.85
CA THR A 314 9.75 -9.24 20.24
C THR A 314 10.06 -10.33 21.26
N GLU A 315 9.72 -11.59 21.00
CA GLU A 315 9.89 -12.71 21.94
C GLU A 315 11.17 -13.53 21.67
N ILE A 316 11.72 -13.46 20.46
CA ILE A 316 12.97 -14.14 20.11
C ILE A 316 14.15 -13.18 20.30
N PRO A 317 15.29 -13.63 20.86
CA PRO A 317 16.51 -12.81 20.92
C PRO A 317 16.91 -12.27 19.54
N ASP A 318 17.19 -10.97 19.43
CA ASP A 318 17.36 -10.21 18.18
C ASP A 318 16.28 -10.51 17.11
N GLY A 319 15.05 -10.79 17.55
CA GLY A 319 13.96 -11.27 16.71
C GLY A 319 13.68 -10.35 15.53
N ARG A 320 13.61 -9.03 15.76
CA ARG A 320 13.37 -8.03 14.71
C ARG A 320 14.38 -8.15 13.57
N ALA A 321 15.68 -8.11 13.89
CA ALA A 321 16.73 -8.23 12.87
C ALA A 321 16.64 -9.58 12.12
N LYS A 322 16.24 -10.64 12.82
CA LYS A 322 16.05 -11.97 12.21
C LYS A 322 14.86 -11.99 11.25
N VAL A 323 13.71 -11.41 11.65
CA VAL A 323 12.49 -11.28 10.83
C VAL A 323 12.78 -10.45 9.58
N GLU A 324 13.34 -9.24 9.74
CA GLU A 324 13.68 -8.35 8.62
C GLU A 324 14.65 -9.03 7.64
N LYS A 325 15.71 -9.66 8.16
CA LYS A 325 16.68 -10.39 7.31
C LYS A 325 16.03 -11.56 6.56
N ALA A 326 15.13 -12.30 7.19
CA ALA A 326 14.39 -13.38 6.53
C ALA A 326 13.44 -12.84 5.46
N PHE A 327 12.71 -11.77 5.76
CA PHE A 327 11.79 -11.10 4.85
C PHE A 327 12.53 -10.61 3.60
N PHE A 328 13.55 -9.75 3.77
CA PHE A 328 14.27 -9.18 2.63
C PHE A 328 15.02 -10.21 1.79
N LYS A 329 15.52 -11.29 2.41
CA LYS A 329 16.15 -12.39 1.65
C LYS A 329 15.15 -13.20 0.82
N GLN A 330 13.88 -13.23 1.22
CA GLN A 330 12.80 -13.96 0.55
C GLN A 330 11.77 -13.05 -0.09
N ASN A 331 12.09 -11.76 -0.24
CA ASN A 331 11.18 -10.79 -0.78
C ASN A 331 11.05 -10.99 -2.30
N VAL A 332 10.05 -11.75 -2.72
CA VAL A 332 9.80 -12.11 -4.11
C VAL A 332 8.32 -11.94 -4.46
N PRO A 333 7.96 -11.82 -5.74
CA PRO A 333 6.57 -11.55 -6.16
C PRO A 333 5.48 -12.52 -5.69
N TRP A 334 5.86 -13.72 -5.26
CA TRP A 334 4.92 -14.78 -4.83
C TRP A 334 5.09 -15.15 -3.36
N SER A 335 5.73 -14.29 -2.56
CA SER A 335 5.86 -14.53 -1.12
C SER A 335 4.50 -14.63 -0.44
N SER A 336 4.45 -15.48 0.58
CA SER A 336 3.31 -15.67 1.46
C SER A 336 3.83 -15.97 2.85
N MET A 337 2.96 -15.93 3.86
CA MET A 337 3.36 -16.23 5.22
C MET A 337 3.98 -17.64 5.35
N ALA A 338 3.40 -18.66 4.70
CA ALA A 338 3.97 -20.01 4.68
C ALA A 338 5.38 -20.06 4.08
N HIS A 339 5.64 -19.32 2.99
CA HIS A 339 6.99 -19.22 2.40
C HIS A 339 7.94 -18.56 3.40
N PHE A 340 7.55 -17.41 3.96
CA PHE A 340 8.35 -16.68 4.94
C PHE A 340 8.71 -17.56 6.15
N LEU A 341 7.73 -18.22 6.78
CA LEU A 341 7.92 -19.04 7.97
C LEU A 341 8.87 -20.22 7.72
N LYS A 342 8.72 -20.89 6.57
CA LYS A 342 9.63 -21.98 6.16
C LYS A 342 11.06 -21.50 5.96
N ALA A 343 11.22 -20.34 5.35
CA ALA A 343 12.54 -19.75 5.14
C ALA A 343 13.16 -19.24 6.44
N TYR A 344 12.37 -18.65 7.33
CA TYR A 344 12.80 -18.21 8.66
C TYR A 344 13.31 -19.41 9.47
N ALA A 345 12.53 -20.50 9.56
CA ALA A 345 12.93 -21.71 10.26
C ALA A 345 14.21 -22.33 9.70
N LYS A 346 14.37 -22.33 8.36
CA LYS A 346 15.61 -22.77 7.70
C LYS A 346 16.81 -21.88 8.03
N MET A 347 16.61 -20.57 8.15
CA MET A 347 17.68 -19.62 8.47
C MET A 347 18.08 -19.64 9.94
N TYR A 348 17.14 -19.95 10.83
CA TYR A 348 17.33 -19.94 12.27
C TYR A 348 16.80 -21.23 12.91
N PRO A 349 17.40 -22.39 12.61
CA PRO A 349 16.91 -23.68 13.09
C PRO A 349 16.84 -23.76 14.62
N GLN A 350 17.73 -23.06 15.33
CA GLN A 350 17.72 -22.97 16.79
C GLN A 350 16.46 -22.27 17.37
N HIS A 351 15.73 -21.51 16.56
CA HIS A 351 14.49 -20.82 16.97
C HIS A 351 13.23 -21.51 16.43
N ALA A 352 13.35 -22.65 15.74
CA ALA A 352 12.21 -23.36 15.17
C ALA A 352 11.19 -23.80 16.23
N GLY A 353 11.64 -24.19 17.43
CA GLY A 353 10.77 -24.54 18.56
C GLY A 353 9.93 -23.34 19.04
N ALA A 354 10.56 -22.18 19.25
CA ALA A 354 9.86 -20.95 19.64
C ALA A 354 8.87 -20.49 18.56
N LEU A 355 9.27 -20.55 17.28
CA LEU A 355 8.38 -20.29 16.16
C LEU A 355 7.15 -21.21 16.19
N ARG A 356 7.33 -22.53 16.36
CA ARG A 356 6.20 -23.47 16.46
C ARG A 356 5.29 -23.14 17.65
N GLY A 357 5.86 -22.78 18.80
CA GLY A 357 5.09 -22.34 19.98
C GLY A 357 4.21 -21.13 19.69
N ILE A 358 4.79 -20.08 19.09
CA ILE A 358 4.05 -18.87 18.68
C ILE A 358 2.91 -19.25 17.71
N LEU A 359 3.18 -20.07 16.69
CA LEU A 359 2.15 -20.49 15.73
C LEU A 359 1.03 -21.30 16.39
N ALA A 360 1.36 -22.21 17.31
CA ALA A 360 0.38 -23.02 18.02
C ALA A 360 -0.55 -22.16 18.90
N GLU A 361 0.02 -21.19 19.62
CA GLU A 361 -0.73 -20.25 20.46
C GLU A 361 -1.62 -19.33 19.60
N VAL A 362 -1.07 -18.72 18.55
CA VAL A 362 -1.84 -17.83 17.66
C VAL A 362 -2.92 -18.59 16.89
N GLY A 363 -2.65 -19.84 16.52
CA GLY A 363 -3.61 -20.72 15.85
C GLY A 363 -4.75 -21.22 16.74
N ALA A 364 -4.70 -20.96 18.06
CA ALA A 364 -5.70 -21.37 19.06
C ALA A 364 -6.20 -22.82 18.88
N GLY A 365 -5.28 -23.76 18.67
CA GLY A 365 -5.58 -25.18 18.51
C GLY A 365 -6.14 -25.60 17.14
N LYS A 366 -6.26 -24.68 16.17
CA LYS A 366 -6.71 -24.99 14.80
C LYS A 366 -5.60 -25.51 13.87
N LEU A 367 -4.33 -25.47 14.32
CA LEU A 367 -3.18 -25.99 13.58
C LEU A 367 -2.77 -27.35 14.16
N SER A 368 -2.83 -28.39 13.33
CA SER A 368 -2.27 -29.69 13.70
C SER A 368 -0.74 -29.68 13.64
N ASP A 369 -0.09 -30.69 14.23
CA ASP A 369 1.36 -30.85 14.09
C ASP A 369 1.82 -31.01 12.64
N GLN A 370 0.98 -31.60 11.79
CA GLN A 370 1.21 -31.70 10.36
C GLN A 370 1.17 -30.32 9.70
N ASP A 371 0.21 -29.47 10.06
CA ASP A 371 0.12 -28.10 9.55
C ASP A 371 1.33 -27.28 9.97
N LEU A 372 1.71 -27.34 11.25
CA LEU A 372 2.91 -26.67 11.77
C LEU A 372 4.18 -27.13 11.05
N THR A 373 4.29 -28.42 10.76
CA THR A 373 5.43 -28.98 10.00
C THR A 373 5.39 -28.52 8.55
N ALA A 374 4.23 -28.43 7.92
CA ALA A 374 4.09 -27.92 6.56
C ALA A 374 4.48 -26.44 6.45
N LEU A 375 4.10 -25.62 7.45
CA LEU A 375 4.39 -24.18 7.52
C LEU A 375 5.87 -23.87 7.80
N THR A 376 6.49 -24.64 8.69
CA THR A 376 7.87 -24.37 9.13
C THR A 376 8.91 -25.20 8.38
N GLY A 377 8.52 -26.33 7.78
CA GLY A 377 9.44 -27.31 7.22
C GLY A 377 10.26 -28.08 8.26
N VAL A 378 9.95 -27.93 9.55
CA VAL A 378 10.66 -28.56 10.67
C VAL A 378 9.69 -29.47 11.42
N ALA A 379 10.00 -30.76 11.46
CA ALA A 379 9.27 -31.71 12.30
C ALA A 379 9.49 -31.37 13.79
N ALA A 380 8.54 -31.74 14.65
CA ALA A 380 8.58 -31.38 16.06
C ALA A 380 9.94 -31.77 16.70
N ALA A 381 10.67 -30.77 17.16
CA ALA A 381 11.70 -30.94 18.18
C ALA A 381 11.00 -30.76 19.55
N PRO A 382 11.47 -31.43 20.62
CA PRO A 382 10.88 -31.30 21.95
C PRO A 382 10.82 -29.82 22.34
N VAL A 383 9.60 -29.34 22.60
CA VAL A 383 9.33 -27.94 22.91
C VAL A 383 9.94 -27.63 24.27
N ALA A 384 10.90 -26.70 24.32
CA ALA A 384 11.22 -26.02 25.57
C ALA A 384 10.00 -25.13 25.92
N PRO A 385 9.40 -25.28 27.12
CA PRO A 385 8.16 -24.58 27.44
C PRO A 385 8.33 -23.07 27.34
N SER A 386 7.46 -22.45 26.54
CA SER A 386 7.20 -21.01 26.55
C SER A 386 6.53 -20.66 27.89
N THR A 387 7.02 -19.64 28.58
CA THR A 387 6.50 -19.18 29.89
C THR A 387 5.21 -18.34 29.77
N ALA A 388 4.61 -18.21 28.60
CA ALA A 388 3.38 -17.46 28.41
C ALA A 388 2.16 -18.39 28.44
N ALA A 389 1.55 -18.55 29.63
CA ALA A 389 0.34 -19.36 29.81
C ALA A 389 -0.88 -18.70 29.14
N ALA A 390 -1.64 -19.50 28.37
CA ALA A 390 -3.03 -19.22 28.00
C ALA A 390 -3.94 -20.34 28.52
N PRO A 391 -5.18 -20.03 28.97
CA PRO A 391 -6.09 -21.02 29.53
C PRO A 391 -6.78 -21.84 28.42
N ALA A 392 -6.92 -23.13 28.68
CA ALA A 392 -7.62 -24.09 27.84
C ALA A 392 -9.15 -23.93 27.94
N ALA A 393 -9.86 -24.16 26.84
CA ALA A 393 -11.30 -24.42 26.88
C ALA A 393 -11.65 -25.61 25.97
N ALA A 394 -12.46 -26.49 26.54
CA ALA A 394 -12.73 -27.86 26.14
C ALA A 394 -13.83 -28.03 25.09
N GLN A 395 -13.87 -29.24 24.55
CA GLN A 395 -14.73 -29.82 23.51
C GLN A 395 -16.23 -29.89 23.84
N ALA A 396 -17.08 -29.96 22.80
CA ALA A 396 -18.27 -30.84 22.75
C ALA A 396 -18.67 -31.14 21.29
N ALA A 397 -19.32 -32.29 21.06
CA ALA A 397 -19.38 -33.06 19.80
C ALA A 397 -20.80 -33.22 19.16
N THR A 398 -20.83 -33.59 17.85
CA THR A 398 -21.82 -34.40 17.05
C THR A 398 -23.32 -34.02 17.03
N GLU A 399 -24.16 -34.11 15.97
CA GLU A 399 -24.27 -34.78 14.64
C GLU A 399 -25.53 -34.15 13.86
N PRO A 400 -26.17 -34.70 12.78
CA PRO A 400 -25.88 -34.67 11.32
C PRO A 400 -26.97 -34.02 10.37
N SER A 401 -26.59 -33.68 9.11
CA SER A 401 -27.31 -33.62 7.77
C SER A 401 -28.72 -32.98 7.60
N PRO A 402 -29.26 -32.57 6.40
CA PRO A 402 -28.84 -32.85 5.00
C PRO A 402 -29.03 -31.72 3.92
N ALA A 403 -28.75 -32.10 2.67
CA ALA A 403 -29.40 -31.71 1.40
C ALA A 403 -28.76 -30.65 0.46
N SER A 404 -28.08 -31.19 -0.55
CA SER A 404 -28.31 -31.01 -2.01
C SER A 404 -28.73 -29.65 -2.57
N LEU A 405 -27.88 -29.09 -3.45
CA LEU A 405 -28.27 -28.08 -4.44
C LEU A 405 -27.84 -28.48 -5.86
N ALA A 406 -28.79 -28.29 -6.78
CA ALA A 406 -28.79 -28.67 -8.19
C ALA A 406 -27.76 -27.90 -9.05
N PRO A 407 -27.45 -28.39 -10.27
CA PRO A 407 -26.25 -28.01 -11.01
C PRO A 407 -26.40 -26.67 -11.72
N SER A 408 -25.41 -25.80 -11.56
CA SER A 408 -25.21 -24.61 -12.39
C SER A 408 -24.51 -24.99 -13.70
N ARG A 409 -24.96 -24.37 -14.80
CA ARG A 409 -24.52 -24.65 -16.18
C ARG A 409 -22.99 -24.74 -16.30
N SER A 410 -22.54 -25.95 -16.60
CA SER A 410 -21.14 -26.30 -16.82
C SER A 410 -20.65 -25.77 -18.15
N ILE A 411 -19.69 -24.84 -18.12
CA ILE A 411 -18.73 -24.69 -19.21
C ILE A 411 -17.89 -25.98 -19.19
N ALA A 412 -17.81 -26.69 -20.32
CA ALA A 412 -17.15 -27.99 -20.40
C ALA A 412 -15.80 -27.98 -19.67
N ALA A 413 -15.57 -28.96 -18.78
CA ALA A 413 -14.37 -29.07 -17.94
C ALA A 413 -13.02 -28.87 -18.68
N PRO A 414 -12.86 -29.27 -19.96
CA PRO A 414 -11.63 -29.01 -20.72
C PRO A 414 -11.35 -27.51 -20.93
N ALA A 415 -12.38 -26.69 -21.18
CA ALA A 415 -12.23 -25.26 -21.42
C ALA A 415 -11.82 -24.51 -20.15
N ARG A 416 -12.33 -24.91 -18.97
CA ARG A 416 -11.92 -24.34 -17.68
C ARG A 416 -10.45 -24.63 -17.37
N LYS A 417 -10.00 -25.86 -17.66
CA LYS A 417 -8.60 -26.27 -17.44
C LYS A 417 -7.64 -25.50 -18.37
N ALA A 418 -8.03 -25.29 -19.63
CA ALA A 418 -7.24 -24.53 -20.59
C ALA A 418 -7.14 -23.03 -20.24
N VAL A 419 -8.24 -22.41 -19.80
CA VAL A 419 -8.23 -21.01 -19.34
C VAL A 419 -7.40 -20.87 -18.05
N ALA A 420 -7.52 -21.80 -17.10
CA ALA A 420 -6.71 -21.78 -15.87
C ALA A 420 -5.21 -21.92 -16.15
N ALA A 421 -4.81 -22.84 -17.02
CA ALA A 421 -3.41 -23.00 -17.42
C ALA A 421 -2.86 -21.77 -18.16
N SER A 422 -3.70 -21.12 -18.97
CA SER A 422 -3.35 -19.88 -19.68
C SER A 422 -3.22 -18.70 -18.71
N LEU A 423 -4.08 -18.61 -17.69
CA LEU A 423 -3.98 -17.60 -16.64
C LEU A 423 -2.72 -17.78 -15.81
N GLU A 424 -2.36 -19.00 -15.43
CA GLU A 424 -1.13 -19.29 -14.70
C GLU A 424 0.12 -18.91 -15.52
N THR A 425 0.13 -19.23 -16.82
CA THR A 425 1.23 -18.89 -17.73
C THR A 425 1.39 -17.37 -17.89
N LEU A 426 0.28 -16.64 -18.11
CA LEU A 426 0.32 -15.19 -18.25
C LEU A 426 0.67 -14.49 -16.93
N GLN A 427 0.19 -15.02 -15.80
CA GLN A 427 0.55 -14.55 -14.47
C GLN A 427 2.06 -14.70 -14.25
N LYS A 428 2.65 -15.86 -14.58
CA LYS A 428 4.09 -16.10 -14.51
C LYS A 428 4.88 -15.14 -15.40
N ARG A 429 4.43 -14.90 -16.63
CA ARG A 429 5.08 -13.95 -17.56
C ARG A 429 5.05 -12.51 -17.01
N TYR A 430 3.93 -12.11 -16.41
CA TYR A 430 3.82 -10.81 -15.74
C TYR A 430 4.78 -10.72 -14.53
N GLU A 431 4.85 -11.78 -13.73
CA GLU A 431 5.76 -11.88 -12.59
C GLU A 431 7.23 -11.75 -13.00
N GLU A 432 7.66 -12.47 -14.04
CA GLU A 432 9.02 -12.41 -14.59
C GLU A 432 9.35 -11.01 -15.12
N ALA A 433 8.42 -10.40 -15.87
CA ALA A 433 8.60 -9.05 -16.39
C ALA A 433 8.68 -7.99 -15.28
N TYR A 434 7.87 -8.13 -14.23
CA TYR A 434 7.88 -7.24 -13.07
C TYR A 434 9.22 -7.34 -12.32
N LEU A 435 9.69 -8.55 -12.05
CA LEU A 435 10.96 -8.77 -11.37
C LEU A 435 12.15 -8.21 -12.19
N ALA A 436 12.13 -8.41 -13.51
CA ALA A 436 13.16 -7.86 -14.40
C ALA A 436 13.15 -6.32 -14.38
N TYR A 437 11.97 -5.70 -14.44
CA TYR A 437 11.83 -4.25 -14.35
C TYR A 437 12.33 -3.69 -13.02
N VAL A 438 11.90 -4.27 -11.89
CA VAL A 438 12.35 -3.84 -10.55
C VAL A 438 13.86 -3.93 -10.43
N LYS A 439 14.47 -5.05 -10.84
CA LYS A 439 15.94 -5.20 -10.77
C LYS A 439 16.67 -4.14 -11.58
N ALA A 440 16.17 -3.82 -12.77
CA ALA A 440 16.73 -2.77 -13.60
C ALA A 440 16.56 -1.38 -13.00
N VAL A 441 15.44 -1.10 -12.32
CA VAL A 441 15.21 0.17 -11.58
C VAL A 441 16.23 0.29 -10.46
N GLN A 442 16.40 -0.76 -9.65
CA GLN A 442 17.34 -0.79 -8.54
C GLN A 442 18.79 -0.58 -9.00
N ARG A 443 19.15 -1.11 -10.17
CA ARG A 443 20.50 -1.02 -10.75
C ARG A 443 20.73 0.19 -11.66
N GLN A 444 19.71 1.02 -11.86
CA GLN A 444 19.75 2.15 -12.80
C GLN A 444 20.17 1.73 -14.22
N GLU A 445 19.67 0.59 -14.70
CA GLU A 445 20.04 0.06 -16.02
C GLU A 445 19.50 0.95 -17.17
N PRO A 446 20.23 1.13 -18.28
CA PRO A 446 19.81 1.99 -19.38
C PRO A 446 18.61 1.44 -20.18
N ASN A 447 18.26 0.16 -19.99
CA ASN A 447 17.20 -0.54 -20.71
C ASN A 447 15.80 -0.39 -20.07
N LEU A 448 15.65 0.49 -19.08
CA LEU A 448 14.43 0.64 -18.28
C LEU A 448 13.16 0.82 -19.12
N ALA A 449 13.23 1.58 -20.21
CA ALA A 449 12.09 1.79 -21.11
C ALA A 449 11.60 0.48 -21.77
N ARG A 450 12.52 -0.41 -22.15
CA ARG A 450 12.20 -1.70 -22.77
C ARG A 450 11.59 -2.68 -21.78
N LEU A 451 12.18 -2.77 -20.58
CA LEU A 451 11.67 -3.64 -19.52
C LEU A 451 10.31 -3.16 -19.02
N LYS A 452 10.12 -1.85 -18.95
CA LYS A 452 8.80 -1.24 -18.71
C LYS A 452 7.79 -1.70 -19.75
N GLN A 453 8.09 -1.59 -21.04
CA GLN A 453 7.17 -2.03 -22.09
C GLN A 453 6.86 -3.53 -21.97
N THR A 454 7.85 -4.36 -21.65
CA THR A 454 7.66 -5.80 -21.45
C THR A 454 6.70 -6.10 -20.29
N LEU A 455 6.83 -5.37 -19.18
CA LEU A 455 5.92 -5.45 -18.03
C LEU A 455 4.49 -5.02 -18.41
N LEU A 456 4.37 -3.92 -19.16
CA LEU A 456 3.09 -3.41 -19.64
C LEU A 456 2.37 -4.43 -20.54
N ASP A 457 3.10 -5.03 -21.48
CA ASP A 457 2.56 -6.03 -22.40
C ASP A 457 2.10 -7.29 -21.67
N ALA A 458 2.89 -7.74 -20.68
CA ALA A 458 2.53 -8.90 -19.87
C ALA A 458 1.30 -8.63 -19.00
N LYS A 459 1.18 -7.42 -18.43
CA LYS A 459 -0.01 -7.01 -17.66
C LYS A 459 -1.26 -6.96 -18.55
N ALA A 460 -1.14 -6.33 -19.72
CA ALA A 460 -2.25 -6.21 -20.67
C ALA A 460 -2.75 -7.59 -21.14
N ALA A 461 -1.84 -8.52 -21.42
CA ALA A 461 -2.20 -9.89 -21.79
C ALA A 461 -2.96 -10.61 -20.65
N LEU A 462 -2.48 -10.47 -19.42
CA LEU A 462 -3.11 -11.04 -18.23
C LEU A 462 -4.51 -10.45 -17.98
N GLU A 463 -4.67 -9.14 -18.12
CA GLU A 463 -5.98 -8.47 -17.99
C GLU A 463 -6.93 -8.82 -19.13
N ALA A 464 -6.43 -9.02 -20.36
CA ALA A 464 -7.25 -9.43 -21.49
C ALA A 464 -7.84 -10.83 -21.31
N LEU A 465 -7.08 -11.80 -20.79
CA LEU A 465 -7.58 -13.15 -20.52
C LEU A 465 -8.52 -13.21 -19.31
N ARG A 466 -8.41 -12.25 -18.38
CA ARG A 466 -9.27 -12.15 -17.19
C ARG A 466 -10.67 -11.59 -17.51
N ARG A 467 -10.81 -10.83 -18.59
CA ARG A 467 -12.08 -10.35 -19.12
C ARG A 467 -12.72 -11.43 -19.97
#